data_AF-A0A7X2IL33-F1
#
_entry.id   AF-A0A7X2IL33-F1
#
_cell.length_a   1.000
_cell.length_b   1.000
_cell.length_c   1.000
_cell.angle_alpha   90.00
_cell.angle_beta   90.00
_cell.angle_gamma   90.00
#
_symmetry.space_group_name_H-M   'P 1'
#
loop_
_entity.id
_entity.type
_entity.pdbx_description
1 polymer ?
#
loop_
_entity_poly.entity_id
_entity_poly.type
_entity_poly.pdbx_seq_one_letter_code
_entity_poly.pdbx_strand_id
1 'polypeptide(L)'
;MICSKCGEEHLLEEMELTFRRPDDAAKLSPEERSRLLQENNDLCVIEGKRFFIRGLLPLSVESREHPYCIGLWVEVPQSSFERIYDLWDSDEQLNEPPFEARLANEIPTSNGSLGLEAELRLTGPTTRPDVFLKSSTHPLYAEQARGIDEHRASEYTALFA
;
A
#
# COMPACT_ATOMS: atom_id res chain seq x y z
N MET A 1 -15.91 -20.32 -1.42
CA MET A 1 -15.73 -21.30 -0.32
C MET A 1 -16.44 -20.76 0.91
N ILE A 2 -17.16 -21.59 1.68
CA ILE A 2 -17.84 -21.16 2.91
C ILE A 2 -16.81 -21.04 4.04
N CYS A 3 -16.68 -19.85 4.61
CA CYS A 3 -15.77 -19.60 5.71
C CYS A 3 -16.24 -20.30 6.99
N SER A 4 -15.38 -21.11 7.61
CA SER A 4 -15.71 -21.79 8.88
C SER A 4 -15.77 -20.84 10.09
N LYS A 5 -15.31 -19.59 9.95
CA LYS A 5 -15.39 -18.57 11.01
C LYS A 5 -16.68 -17.75 10.98
N CYS A 6 -17.15 -17.30 9.81
CA CYS A 6 -18.35 -16.47 9.71
C CYS A 6 -19.55 -17.15 9.03
N GLY A 7 -19.36 -18.30 8.36
CA GLY A 7 -20.43 -19.02 7.67
C GLY A 7 -20.84 -18.44 6.31
N GLU A 8 -20.14 -17.41 5.81
CA GLU A 8 -20.43 -16.77 4.52
C GLU A 8 -19.55 -17.31 3.39
N GLU A 9 -20.02 -17.20 2.15
CA GLU A 9 -19.24 -17.53 0.96
C GLU A 9 -18.38 -16.34 0.53
N HIS A 10 -17.08 -16.56 0.41
CA HIS A 10 -16.16 -15.56 -0.10
C HIS A 10 -15.72 -15.92 -1.54
N LEU A 11 -15.82 -14.97 -2.46
CA LEU A 11 -15.26 -15.03 -3.83
C LEU A 11 -13.86 -14.40 -3.77
N LEU A 12 -12.83 -15.25 -3.77
CA LEU A 12 -11.51 -14.90 -3.20
C LEU A 12 -10.48 -14.39 -4.21
N GLU A 13 -10.81 -14.31 -5.50
CA GLU A 13 -9.77 -14.26 -6.54
C GLU A 13 -9.42 -12.86 -7.08
N GLU A 14 -10.21 -11.80 -6.86
CA GLU A 14 -9.95 -10.52 -7.58
C GLU A 14 -10.19 -9.23 -6.79
N MET A 15 -10.53 -9.29 -5.50
CA MET A 15 -10.89 -8.08 -4.74
C MET A 15 -9.85 -7.71 -3.70
N GLU A 16 -8.90 -6.90 -4.12
CA GLU A 16 -7.88 -6.29 -3.27
C GLU A 16 -8.35 -4.93 -2.74
N LEU A 17 -8.22 -4.72 -1.43
CA LEU A 17 -8.44 -3.41 -0.81
C LEU A 17 -7.47 -2.41 -1.44
N THR A 18 -8.01 -1.37 -2.08
CA THR A 18 -7.20 -0.42 -2.84
C THR A 18 -7.60 1.02 -2.53
N PHE A 19 -6.63 1.83 -2.12
CA PHE A 19 -6.82 3.26 -1.90
C PHE A 19 -6.58 4.05 -3.18
N ARG A 20 -7.54 4.90 -3.55
CA ARG A 20 -7.42 5.75 -4.74
C ARG A 20 -6.35 6.83 -4.61
N ARG A 21 -6.11 7.33 -3.39
CA ARG A 21 -5.20 8.44 -3.09
C ARG A 21 -4.61 8.29 -1.70
N PRO A 22 -3.49 8.97 -1.39
CA PRO A 22 -3.07 9.21 -0.01
C PRO A 22 -4.17 9.96 0.76
N ASP A 23 -4.29 9.69 2.06
CA ASP A 23 -5.33 10.30 2.91
C ASP A 23 -5.22 11.83 2.92
N ASP A 24 -4.01 12.37 2.91
CA ASP A 24 -3.80 13.81 2.90
C ASP A 24 -4.21 14.46 1.58
N ALA A 25 -4.03 13.78 0.44
CA ALA A 25 -4.57 14.23 -0.84
C ALA A 25 -6.10 14.10 -0.89
N ALA A 26 -6.66 13.08 -0.25
CA ALA A 26 -8.10 12.86 -0.14
C ALA A 26 -8.79 13.94 0.74
N LYS A 27 -8.09 14.55 1.69
CA LYS A 27 -8.62 15.65 2.52
C LYS A 27 -8.68 17.01 1.81
N LEU A 28 -7.91 17.21 0.74
CA LEU A 28 -7.92 18.46 -0.03
C LEU A 28 -9.27 18.69 -0.73
N SER A 29 -9.74 19.94 -0.75
CA SER A 29 -10.90 20.36 -1.54
C SER A 29 -10.63 20.27 -3.05
N PRO A 30 -11.66 20.23 -3.92
CA PRO A 30 -11.45 20.20 -5.37
C PRO A 30 -10.59 21.36 -5.90
N GLU A 31 -10.76 22.56 -5.32
CA GLU A 31 -9.99 23.75 -5.69
C GLU A 31 -8.52 23.64 -5.28
N GLU A 32 -8.26 23.15 -4.06
CA GLU A 32 -6.91 22.89 -3.57
C GLU A 32 -6.23 21.80 -4.38
N ARG A 33 -6.93 20.71 -4.72
CA ARG A 33 -6.37 19.64 -5.57
C ARG A 33 -5.92 20.18 -6.92
N SER A 34 -6.74 20.99 -7.58
CA SER A 34 -6.39 21.58 -8.88
C SER A 34 -5.14 22.46 -8.82
N ARG A 35 -4.84 23.07 -7.67
CA ARG A 35 -3.71 23.99 -7.50
C ARG A 35 -2.46 23.35 -6.91
N LEU A 36 -2.63 22.42 -5.97
CA LEU A 36 -1.59 21.92 -5.08
C LEU A 36 -1.21 20.46 -5.38
N LEU A 37 -2.11 19.68 -5.99
CA LEU A 37 -1.93 18.26 -6.21
C LEU A 37 -1.47 17.98 -7.64
N GLN A 38 -0.36 17.25 -7.76
CA GLN A 38 0.07 16.65 -9.01
C GLN A 38 0.04 15.14 -8.82
N GLU A 39 -0.85 14.43 -9.52
CA GLU A 39 -1.02 12.99 -9.35
C GLU A 39 -1.20 12.27 -10.69
N ASN A 40 -0.74 11.03 -10.74
CA ASN A 40 -1.08 10.04 -11.76
C ASN A 40 -1.49 8.73 -11.07
N ASN A 41 -1.49 7.61 -11.79
CA ASN A 41 -1.93 6.32 -11.23
C ASN A 41 -1.02 5.76 -10.11
N ASP A 42 0.24 6.17 -10.07
CA ASP A 42 1.27 5.56 -9.22
C ASP A 42 2.10 6.59 -8.42
N LEU A 43 2.03 7.87 -8.77
CA LEU A 43 2.74 8.98 -8.13
C LEU A 43 1.78 10.08 -7.72
N CYS A 44 2.02 10.68 -6.57
CA CYS A 44 1.24 11.80 -6.05
C CYS A 44 2.16 12.78 -5.32
N VAL A 45 2.04 14.07 -5.62
CA VAL A 45 2.87 15.13 -5.06
C VAL A 45 1.97 16.26 -4.58
N ILE A 46 2.12 16.64 -3.30
CA ILE A 46 1.39 17.75 -2.69
C ILE A 46 2.34 18.93 -2.53
N GLU A 47 1.99 20.07 -3.14
CA GLU A 47 2.71 21.36 -3.08
C GLU A 47 4.18 21.30 -3.51
N GLY A 48 4.60 20.25 -4.22
CA GLY A 48 6.02 20.02 -4.55
C GLY A 48 6.90 19.75 -3.33
N LYS A 49 6.31 19.38 -2.18
CA LYS A 49 7.01 19.19 -0.90
C LYS A 49 6.83 17.81 -0.30
N ARG A 50 5.68 17.19 -0.53
CA ARG A 50 5.36 15.86 -0.03
C ARG A 50 5.17 14.92 -1.20
N PHE A 51 5.82 13.77 -1.13
CA PHE A 51 5.99 12.87 -2.25
C PHE A 51 5.44 11.49 -1.87
N PHE A 52 4.51 11.00 -2.65
CA PHE A 52 3.78 9.78 -2.39
C PHE A 52 3.89 8.83 -3.57
N ILE A 53 4.07 7.56 -3.26
CA ILE A 53 4.19 6.48 -4.24
C ILE A 53 3.16 5.42 -3.89
N ARG A 54 2.48 4.92 -4.93
CA ARG A 54 1.56 3.81 -4.80
C ARG A 54 2.33 2.50 -4.74
N GLY A 55 1.98 1.65 -3.80
CA GLY A 55 2.59 0.35 -3.61
C GLY A 55 1.57 -0.70 -3.19
N LEU A 56 2.07 -1.93 -3.09
CA LEU A 56 1.31 -3.09 -2.64
C LEU A 56 1.86 -3.54 -1.29
N LEU A 57 0.99 -3.71 -0.30
CA LEU A 57 1.36 -4.35 0.97
C LEU A 57 0.92 -5.81 0.88
N PRO A 58 1.84 -6.75 0.60
CA PRO A 58 1.51 -8.16 0.51
C PRO A 58 1.28 -8.76 1.90
N LEU A 59 0.22 -9.54 2.04
CA LEU A 59 -0.13 -10.34 3.22
C LEU A 59 -0.22 -11.81 2.79
N SER A 60 0.68 -12.67 3.29
CA SER A 60 0.59 -14.11 3.02
C SER A 60 -0.71 -14.69 3.59
N VAL A 61 -1.42 -15.50 2.81
CA VAL A 61 -2.66 -16.15 3.27
C VAL A 61 -2.39 -17.65 3.44
N GLU A 62 -2.66 -18.20 4.62
CA GLU A 62 -2.28 -19.59 4.97
C GLU A 62 -2.75 -20.66 3.97
N SER A 63 -3.87 -20.43 3.30
CA SER A 63 -4.51 -21.38 2.38
C SER A 63 -4.34 -21.02 0.90
N ARG A 64 -3.51 -20.03 0.55
CA ARG A 64 -3.31 -19.58 -0.84
C ARG A 64 -1.85 -19.64 -1.27
N GLU A 65 -1.64 -19.89 -2.56
CA GLU A 65 -0.32 -19.75 -3.18
C GLU A 65 0.08 -18.28 -3.37
N HIS A 66 -0.91 -17.41 -3.59
CA HIS A 66 -0.70 -15.97 -3.83
C HIS A 66 -1.08 -15.14 -2.60
N PRO A 67 -0.29 -14.12 -2.23
CA PRO A 67 -0.62 -13.23 -1.14
C PRO A 67 -1.85 -12.38 -1.48
N TYR A 68 -2.54 -11.90 -0.44
CA TYR A 68 -3.51 -10.82 -0.56
C TYR A 68 -2.76 -9.49 -0.55
N CYS A 69 -2.85 -8.66 -1.58
CA CYS A 69 -2.17 -7.36 -1.58
C CYS A 69 -3.13 -6.23 -1.26
N ILE A 70 -2.75 -5.36 -0.32
CA ILE A 70 -3.45 -4.10 -0.09
C ILE A 70 -2.77 -3.03 -0.94
N GLY A 71 -3.50 -2.47 -1.91
CA GLY A 71 -3.02 -1.37 -2.73
C GLY A 71 -3.12 -0.05 -1.96
N LEU A 72 -2.00 0.50 -1.51
CA LEU A 72 -1.95 1.70 -0.68
C LEU A 72 -0.90 2.70 -1.16
N TRP A 73 -0.84 3.84 -0.49
CA TRP A 73 0.15 4.89 -0.73
C TRP A 73 1.12 5.00 0.43
N VAL A 74 2.37 5.29 0.11
CA VAL A 74 3.40 5.62 1.10
C VAL A 74 4.00 6.99 0.79
N GLU A 75 4.35 7.73 1.84
CA GLU A 75 5.14 8.95 1.77
C GLU A 75 6.62 8.62 1.84
N VAL A 76 7.41 9.21 0.95
CA VAL A 76 8.87 9.04 0.89
C VAL A 76 9.58 10.40 0.93
N PRO A 77 10.84 10.46 1.39
CA PRO A 77 11.66 11.66 1.24
C PRO A 77 11.83 12.04 -0.23
N GLN A 78 12.02 13.34 -0.49
CA GLN A 78 12.25 13.86 -1.86
C GLN A 78 13.39 13.12 -2.59
N SER A 79 14.52 12.92 -1.91
CA SER A 79 15.68 12.24 -2.50
C SER A 79 15.36 10.80 -2.93
N SER A 80 14.53 10.10 -2.15
CA SER A 80 14.05 8.75 -2.49
C SER A 80 13.10 8.81 -3.68
N PHE A 81 12.18 9.78 -3.70
CA PHE A 81 11.25 9.97 -4.83
C PHE A 81 11.98 10.24 -6.14
N GLU A 82 12.96 11.13 -6.15
CA GLU A 82 13.79 11.45 -7.32
C GLU A 82 14.52 10.20 -7.82
N ARG A 83 15.14 9.43 -6.91
CA ARG A 83 15.83 8.18 -7.27
C ARG A 83 14.88 7.13 -7.85
N ILE A 84 13.68 6.98 -7.28
CA ILE A 84 12.68 6.04 -7.78
C ILE A 84 12.18 6.49 -9.15
N TYR A 85 11.98 7.79 -9.35
CA TYR A 85 11.57 8.35 -10.63
C TYR A 85 12.62 8.11 -11.72
N ASP A 86 13.91 8.30 -11.41
CA ASP A 86 15.02 8.02 -12.35
C ASP A 86 15.07 6.54 -12.76
N LEU A 87 14.69 5.66 -11.84
CA LEU A 87 14.69 4.22 -12.07
C LEU A 87 13.39 3.68 -12.67
N TRP A 88 12.34 4.49 -12.79
CA TRP A 88 10.95 4.03 -13.00
C TRP A 88 10.77 3.06 -14.18
N ASP A 89 11.45 3.30 -15.30
CA ASP A 89 11.40 2.46 -16.51
C ASP A 89 12.64 1.56 -16.68
N SER A 90 13.51 1.51 -15.66
CA SER A 90 14.77 0.76 -15.69
C SER A 90 14.62 -0.62 -15.03
N ASP A 91 15.23 -1.65 -15.63
CA ASP A 91 15.38 -2.96 -15.01
C ASP A 91 16.32 -2.95 -13.80
N GLU A 92 17.14 -1.89 -13.64
CA GLU A 92 18.04 -1.72 -12.50
C GLU A 92 17.31 -1.60 -11.16
N GLN A 93 16.00 -1.30 -11.19
CA GLN A 93 15.13 -1.26 -10.02
C GLN A 93 15.24 -2.51 -9.14
N LEU A 94 15.40 -3.68 -9.74
CA LEU A 94 15.51 -4.96 -9.03
C LEU A 94 16.74 -5.06 -8.12
N ASN A 95 17.78 -4.27 -8.40
CA ASN A 95 19.02 -4.25 -7.62
C ASN A 95 19.07 -3.08 -6.62
N GLU A 96 18.08 -2.20 -6.64
CA GLU A 96 18.04 -1.03 -5.79
C GLU A 96 17.69 -1.43 -4.35
N PRO A 97 18.39 -0.90 -3.32
CA PRO A 97 18.03 -1.16 -1.94
C PRO A 97 16.64 -0.61 -1.60
N PRO A 98 15.98 -1.15 -0.56
CA PRO A 98 14.69 -0.63 -0.09
C PRO A 98 14.79 0.84 0.33
N PHE A 99 13.76 1.62 0.01
CA PHE A 99 13.63 3.01 0.42
C PHE A 99 12.86 3.14 1.72
N GLU A 100 13.27 4.04 2.59
CA GLU A 100 12.46 4.39 3.76
C GLU A 100 11.17 5.08 3.33
N ALA A 101 10.06 4.63 3.90
CA ALA A 101 8.74 5.12 3.58
C ALA A 101 7.86 5.14 4.83
N ARG A 102 6.72 5.83 4.73
CA ARG A 102 5.68 5.82 5.78
C ARG A 102 4.32 5.60 5.15
N LEU A 103 3.47 4.79 5.75
CA LEU A 103 2.11 4.60 5.23
C LEU A 103 1.36 5.93 5.19
N ALA A 104 0.73 6.22 4.06
CA ALA A 104 -0.01 7.45 3.82
C ALA A 104 -1.54 7.22 3.76
N ASN A 105 -1.98 6.02 4.12
CA ASN A 105 -3.39 5.66 4.25
C ASN A 105 -3.70 5.07 5.63
N GLU A 106 -4.86 5.42 6.17
CA GLU A 106 -5.48 4.73 7.29
C GLU A 106 -6.30 3.53 6.77
N ILE A 107 -5.82 2.33 7.05
CA ILE A 107 -6.45 1.07 6.69
C ILE A 107 -7.62 0.79 7.64
N PRO A 108 -8.86 0.68 7.12
CA PRO A 108 -10.00 0.31 7.96
C PRO A 108 -9.74 -1.03 8.66
N THR A 109 -10.13 -1.14 9.94
CA THR A 109 -9.83 -2.27 10.86
C THR A 109 -8.38 -2.36 11.35
N SER A 110 -7.50 -1.44 10.93
CA SER A 110 -6.10 -1.35 11.33
C SER A 110 -5.77 0.07 11.80
N ASN A 111 -6.58 0.59 12.73
CA ASN A 111 -6.48 1.97 13.23
C ASN A 111 -5.08 2.31 13.76
N GLY A 112 -4.54 3.44 13.30
CA GLY A 112 -3.17 3.86 13.60
C GLY A 112 -2.16 3.38 12.56
N SER A 113 -2.65 2.93 11.40
CA SER A 113 -1.80 2.53 10.27
C SER A 113 -1.21 3.73 9.52
N LEU A 114 -1.89 4.88 9.55
CA LEU A 114 -1.37 6.11 8.98
C LEU A 114 -0.08 6.53 9.69
N GLY A 115 1.00 6.69 8.91
CA GLY A 115 2.30 7.13 9.39
C GLY A 115 3.19 6.02 9.94
N LEU A 116 2.77 4.75 9.89
CA LEU A 116 3.63 3.60 10.22
C LEU A 116 4.87 3.58 9.33
N GLU A 117 6.02 3.30 9.93
CA GLU A 117 7.28 3.19 9.21
C GLU A 117 7.31 1.91 8.37
N ALA A 118 7.80 2.05 7.14
CA ALA A 118 7.87 0.98 6.16
C ALA A 118 9.14 1.11 5.30
N GLU A 119 9.37 0.08 4.52
CA GLU A 119 10.34 0.01 3.44
C GLU A 119 9.57 -0.20 2.13
N LEU A 120 9.90 0.59 1.11
CA LEU A 120 9.40 0.45 -0.24
C LEU A 120 10.45 -0.26 -1.09
N ARG A 121 10.08 -1.36 -1.74
CA ARG A 121 10.96 -2.18 -2.59
C ARG A 121 10.47 -2.16 -4.02
N LEU A 122 11.31 -1.69 -4.93
CA LEU A 122 10.98 -1.71 -6.35
C LEU A 122 11.04 -3.16 -6.85
N THR A 123 10.05 -3.55 -7.65
CA THR A 123 9.85 -4.93 -8.10
C THR A 123 10.05 -5.10 -9.61
N GLY A 124 10.25 -4.00 -10.34
CA GLY A 124 10.47 -3.98 -11.78
C GLY A 124 9.70 -2.84 -12.48
N PRO A 125 10.02 -2.54 -13.75
CA PRO A 125 9.41 -1.41 -14.48
C PRO A 125 7.94 -1.62 -14.84
N THR A 126 7.44 -2.87 -14.81
CA THR A 126 6.05 -3.20 -15.16
C THR A 126 5.20 -3.57 -13.95
N THR A 127 5.75 -3.48 -12.74
CA THR A 127 5.10 -3.91 -11.49
C THR A 127 5.08 -2.78 -10.48
N ARG A 128 4.10 -2.81 -9.58
CA ARG A 128 4.07 -1.84 -8.48
C ARG A 128 5.08 -2.24 -7.40
N PRO A 129 5.74 -1.27 -6.75
CA PRO A 129 6.62 -1.56 -5.62
C PRO A 129 5.88 -2.23 -4.46
N ASP A 130 6.59 -3.09 -3.74
CA ASP A 130 6.09 -3.72 -2.52
C ASP A 130 6.42 -2.87 -1.29
N VAL A 131 5.52 -2.88 -0.31
CA VAL A 131 5.61 -2.14 0.95
C VAL A 131 5.71 -3.12 2.10
N PHE A 132 6.81 -3.05 2.84
CA PHE A 132 7.07 -3.87 4.02
C PHE A 132 7.16 -3.01 5.28
N LEU A 133 6.31 -3.25 6.26
CA LEU A 133 6.31 -2.54 7.53
C LEU A 133 7.57 -2.83 8.34
N LYS A 134 8.14 -1.78 8.93
CA LYS A 134 9.18 -1.95 9.94
C LYS A 134 8.57 -2.54 11.23
N SER A 135 9.41 -3.21 12.00
CA SER A 135 8.98 -3.85 13.25
C SER A 135 8.28 -2.89 14.19
N SER A 136 7.04 -3.21 14.53
CA SER A 136 6.22 -2.41 15.43
C SER A 136 5.28 -3.31 16.24
N THR A 137 4.61 -2.73 17.23
CA THR A 137 3.55 -3.41 17.99
C THR A 137 2.18 -3.34 17.29
N HIS A 138 2.12 -2.77 16.08
CA HIS A 138 0.87 -2.58 15.36
C HIS A 138 0.36 -3.92 14.80
N PRO A 139 -0.95 -4.24 14.90
CA PRO A 139 -1.51 -5.50 14.39
C PRO A 139 -1.17 -5.77 12.93
N LEU A 140 -1.23 -4.75 12.07
CA LEU A 140 -0.87 -4.84 10.65
C LEU A 140 0.55 -5.36 10.40
N TYR A 141 1.52 -5.01 11.26
CA TYR A 141 2.87 -5.56 11.15
C TYR A 141 2.88 -7.06 11.48
N ALA A 142 2.12 -7.48 12.50
CA ALA A 142 2.02 -8.89 12.86
C ALA A 142 1.33 -9.71 11.76
N GLU A 143 0.28 -9.16 11.13
CA GLU A 143 -0.41 -9.75 9.98
C GLU A 143 0.53 -9.87 8.78
N GLN A 144 1.33 -8.85 8.48
CA GLN A 144 2.31 -8.94 7.39
C GLN A 144 3.45 -9.92 7.70
N ALA A 145 3.92 -9.97 8.94
CA ALA A 145 5.06 -10.81 9.32
C ALA A 145 4.69 -12.29 9.47
N ARG A 146 3.45 -12.60 9.86
CA ARG A 146 3.00 -13.99 10.14
C ARG A 146 2.00 -14.52 9.12
N GLY A 147 1.47 -13.66 8.27
CA GLY A 147 0.35 -13.97 7.41
C GLY A 147 -1.00 -13.80 8.11
N ILE A 148 -2.05 -13.94 7.30
CA ILE A 148 -3.45 -13.85 7.69
C ILE A 148 -4.19 -15.12 7.27
N ASP A 149 -5.36 -15.35 7.85
CA ASP A 149 -6.26 -16.40 7.38
C ASP A 149 -7.23 -15.87 6.31
N GLU A 150 -7.97 -16.79 5.70
CA GLU A 150 -8.97 -16.47 4.66
C GLU A 150 -10.07 -15.54 5.14
N HIS A 151 -10.46 -15.65 6.42
CA HIS A 151 -11.50 -14.80 6.98
C HIS A 151 -11.01 -13.36 7.04
N ARG A 152 -9.79 -13.14 7.52
CA ARG A 152 -9.17 -11.82 7.60
C ARG A 152 -8.94 -11.21 6.23
N ALA A 153 -8.55 -12.01 5.23
CA ALA A 153 -8.48 -11.55 3.84
C ALA A 153 -9.85 -11.06 3.33
N SER A 154 -10.92 -11.80 3.64
CA SER A 154 -12.27 -11.37 3.29
C SER A 154 -12.73 -10.12 4.03
N GLU A 155 -12.32 -9.90 5.27
CA GLU A 155 -12.62 -8.65 5.99
C GLU A 155 -12.05 -7.46 5.22
N TYR A 156 -10.82 -7.56 4.70
CA TYR A 156 -10.25 -6.51 3.84
C TYR A 156 -11.00 -6.35 2.52
N THR A 157 -11.38 -7.43 1.86
CA THR A 157 -12.16 -7.38 0.62
C THR A 157 -13.51 -6.70 0.80
N ALA A 158 -14.16 -6.86 1.96
CA ALA A 158 -15.45 -6.25 2.26
C ALA A 158 -15.35 -4.72 2.47
N LEU A 159 -14.14 -4.21 2.75
CA LEU A 159 -13.86 -2.80 2.91
C LEU A 159 -13.65 -2.17 1.52
N PHE A 160 -14.73 -1.80 0.85
CA PHE A 160 -14.60 -0.96 -0.34
C PHE A 160 -14.15 0.46 0.07
N ALA A 161 -12.94 0.87 -0.34
CA ALA A 161 -12.37 2.20 -0.12
C ALA A 161 -12.21 2.99 -1.44
#